data_AF-A0A7W0J528-F1
#
_entry.id   AF-A0A7W0J528-F1
#
_cell.length_a   1.000
_cell.length_b   1.000
_cell.length_c   1.000
_cell.angle_alpha   90.00
_cell.angle_beta   90.00
_cell.angle_gamma   90.00
#
_symmetry.space_group_name_H-M   'P 1'
#
loop_
_entity.id
_entity.type
_entity.pdbx_description
1 polymer ?
#
loop_
_entity_poly.entity_id
_entity_poly.type
_entity_poly.pdbx_seq_one_letter_code
_entity_poly.pdbx_strand_id
1 'polypeptide(L)'
;MRLQRTIKQEVSFAGIGLHTGSHVTVKLRPSPRDTGIVFYRNDKNLIIRADVGVVVDTAFATSLGYNGTRIKTVEHILAAVSG
;
A
#
# COMPACT_ATOMS: atom_id res chain seq x y z
N MET A 1 18.03 21.48 -1.17
CA MET A 1 17.20 20.53 -1.93
C MET A 1 16.74 19.42 -1.00
N ARG A 2 15.47 18.99 -1.06
CA ARG A 2 14.98 17.84 -0.29
C ARG A 2 15.21 16.57 -1.12
N LEU A 3 16.01 15.63 -0.61
CA LEU A 3 16.24 14.35 -1.26
C LEU A 3 15.02 13.42 -1.07
N GLN A 4 14.79 12.53 -2.04
CA GLN A 4 13.83 11.44 -1.86
C GLN A 4 14.27 10.52 -0.72
N ARG A 5 13.28 9.88 -0.08
CA ARG A 5 13.50 9.00 1.06
C ARG A 5 12.91 7.64 0.76
N THR A 6 13.60 6.61 1.24
CA THR A 6 13.08 5.25 1.34
C THR A 6 13.50 4.69 2.71
N ILE A 7 12.88 3.61 3.16
CA ILE A 7 13.26 2.96 4.42
C ILE A 7 14.64 2.31 4.29
N LYS A 8 15.39 2.24 5.38
CA LYS A 8 16.76 1.68 5.38
C LYS A 8 16.79 0.16 5.21
N GLN A 9 15.78 -0.54 5.73
CA GLN A 9 15.69 -1.99 5.72
C GLN A 9 14.23 -2.44 5.67
N GLU A 10 13.99 -3.71 5.32
CA GLU A 10 12.65 -4.30 5.32
C GLU A 10 12.06 -4.33 6.74
N VAL A 11 10.77 -4.02 6.85
CA VAL A 11 9.98 -4.15 8.10
C VAL A 11 8.75 -4.98 7.80
N SER A 12 8.43 -5.94 8.68
CA SER A 12 7.28 -6.82 8.54
C SER A 12 6.40 -6.77 9.78
N PHE A 13 5.08 -6.81 9.60
CA PHE A 13 4.11 -6.92 10.68
C PHE A 13 2.87 -7.70 10.20
N ALA A 14 2.16 -8.32 11.14
CA ALA A 14 0.95 -9.07 10.89
C ALA A 14 -0.23 -8.50 11.70
N GLY A 15 -1.43 -8.66 11.17
CA GLY A 15 -2.65 -8.18 11.82
C GLY A 15 -3.90 -8.66 11.11
N ILE A 16 -5.04 -8.07 11.47
CA ILE A 16 -6.36 -8.40 10.93
C ILE A 16 -6.86 -7.21 10.10
N GLY A 17 -7.35 -7.48 8.88
CA GLY A 17 -7.96 -6.47 8.04
C GLY A 17 -9.30 -5.99 8.63
N LEU A 18 -9.42 -4.69 8.89
CA LEU A 18 -10.57 -4.09 9.59
C LEU A 18 -11.94 -4.49 9.01
N HIS A 19 -12.09 -4.41 7.69
CA HIS A 19 -13.37 -4.71 7.03
C HIS A 19 -13.52 -6.14 6.52
N THR A 20 -12.45 -6.95 6.54
CA THR A 20 -12.48 -8.31 6.00
C THR A 20 -12.35 -9.39 7.05
N GLY A 21 -11.88 -9.05 8.26
CA GLY A 21 -11.55 -10.02 9.32
C GLY A 21 -10.40 -10.96 8.95
N SER A 22 -9.72 -10.74 7.83
CA SER A 22 -8.69 -11.65 7.32
C SER A 22 -7.35 -11.38 7.99
N HIS A 23 -6.63 -12.45 8.35
CA HIS A 23 -5.24 -12.34 8.75
C HIS A 23 -4.38 -11.93 7.56
N VAL A 24 -3.55 -10.90 7.74
CA VAL A 24 -2.66 -10.38 6.71
C VAL A 24 -1.28 -10.11 7.29
N THR A 25 -0.26 -10.32 6.47
CA THR A 25 1.11 -9.87 6.74
C THR A 25 1.46 -8.76 5.75
N VAL A 26 1.92 -7.62 6.27
CA VAL A 26 2.40 -6.50 5.48
C VAL A 26 3.92 -6.44 5.58
N LYS A 27 4.58 -6.22 4.44
CA LYS A 27 6.01 -6.00 4.35
C LYS A 27 6.28 -4.67 3.67
N LEU A 28 7.02 -3.80 4.35
CA LEU A 28 7.54 -2.56 3.79
C LEU A 28 8.97 -2.80 3.33
N ARG A 29 9.29 -2.43 2.09
CA ARG A 29 10.60 -2.66 1.48
C ARG A 29 11.24 -1.36 0.99
N PRO A 30 12.57 -1.22 1.08
CA PRO A 30 13.28 -0.15 0.38
C PRO A 30 12.99 -0.20 -1.12
N SER A 31 12.99 0.95 -1.77
CA SER A 31 12.75 1.06 -3.21
C SER A 31 13.69 2.07 -3.86
N PRO A 32 14.05 1.88 -5.15
CA PRO A 32 14.82 2.87 -5.89
C PRO A 32 14.14 4.24 -5.96
N ARG A 33 14.93 5.23 -6.36
CA ARG A 33 14.45 6.59 -6.64
C ARG A 33 13.33 6.56 -7.69
N ASP A 34 12.39 7.48 -7.56
CA ASP A 34 11.29 7.75 -8.50
C ASP A 34 10.22 6.64 -8.62
N THR A 35 10.32 5.56 -7.83
CA THR A 35 9.28 4.52 -7.76
C THR A 35 7.95 5.05 -7.23
N GLY A 36 8.00 5.99 -6.28
CA GLY A 36 6.83 6.41 -5.50
C GLY A 36 6.42 5.33 -4.47
N ILE A 37 5.16 5.37 -4.04
CA ILE A 37 4.59 4.35 -3.16
C ILE A 37 3.85 3.33 -4.02
N VAL A 38 4.22 2.05 -3.87
CA VAL A 38 3.61 0.94 -4.60
C VAL A 38 3.14 -0.12 -3.62
N PHE A 39 1.94 -0.65 -3.85
CA PHE A 39 1.43 -1.80 -3.14
C PHE A 39 1.59 -3.04 -4.00
N TYR A 40 2.03 -4.14 -3.40
CA TYR A 40 2.19 -5.42 -4.07
C TYR A 40 1.30 -6.47 -3.41
N ARG A 41 0.39 -7.06 -4.18
CA ARG A 41 -0.41 -8.22 -3.79
C ARG A 41 0.34 -9.49 -4.14
N ASN A 42 1.02 -10.06 -3.15
CA ASN A 42 1.83 -11.26 -3.32
C ASN A 42 1.01 -12.48 -3.78
N ASP A 43 -0.22 -12.62 -3.31
CA ASP A 43 -1.16 -13.69 -3.67
C ASP A 43 -1.65 -13.60 -5.12
N LYS A 44 -1.51 -12.43 -5.76
CA LYS A 44 -1.90 -12.17 -7.15
C LYS A 44 -0.73 -11.83 -8.08
N ASN A 45 0.48 -11.75 -7.54
CA ASN A 45 1.67 -11.26 -8.24
C ASN A 45 1.41 -9.95 -9.01
N LEU A 46 0.75 -8.98 -8.36
CA LEU A 46 0.27 -7.76 -9.00
C LEU A 46 0.65 -6.51 -8.20
N ILE A 47 1.10 -5.47 -8.91
CA ILE A 47 1.52 -4.20 -8.35
C ILE A 47 0.48 -3.12 -8.67
N ILE A 48 0.13 -2.32 -7.67
CA ILE A 48 -0.73 -1.14 -7.81
C ILE A 48 0.05 0.06 -7.27
N ARG A 49 0.40 1.02 -8.13
CA ARG A 49 0.99 2.29 -7.70
C ARG A 49 -0.07 3.11 -6.97
N ALA A 50 0.28 3.69 -5.82
CA ALA A 50 -0.62 4.57 -5.10
C ALA A 50 -0.79 5.88 -5.90
N ASP A 51 -1.87 5.94 -6.66
CA ASP A 51 -2.24 7.07 -7.52
C ASP A 51 -3.75 7.31 -7.42
N VAL A 52 -4.18 8.56 -7.57
CA VAL A 52 -5.60 8.93 -7.50
C VAL A 52 -6.41 8.25 -8.60
N GLY A 53 -5.82 8.04 -9.78
CA GLY A 53 -6.49 7.40 -10.92
C GLY A 53 -6.83 5.91 -10.73
N VAL A 54 -6.27 5.26 -9.70
CA VAL A 54 -6.59 3.86 -9.36
C VAL A 54 -7.41 3.73 -8.08
N VAL A 55 -7.93 4.83 -7.54
CA VAL A 55 -8.92 4.79 -6.44
C VAL A 55 -10.26 4.34 -7.01
N VAL A 56 -10.78 3.22 -6.51
CA VAL A 56 -12.03 2.62 -7.03
C VAL A 56 -13.18 2.62 -6.03
N ASP A 57 -12.90 2.91 -4.76
CA ASP A 57 -13.89 2.98 -3.70
C ASP A 57 -13.37 3.84 -2.55
N THR A 58 -14.28 4.61 -1.96
CA THR A 58 -14.03 5.49 -0.82
C THR A 58 -15.08 5.31 0.28
N ALA A 59 -16.00 4.35 0.13
CA ALA A 59 -16.97 4.04 1.17
C ALA A 59 -16.27 3.34 2.34
N PHE A 60 -16.28 3.97 3.52
CA PHE A 60 -15.64 3.52 4.76
C PHE A 60 -14.11 3.46 4.78
N ALA A 61 -13.47 3.31 3.62
CA ALA A 61 -12.01 3.25 3.48
C ALA A 61 -11.58 3.64 2.06
N THR A 62 -10.33 4.08 1.89
CA THR A 62 -9.75 4.27 0.55
C THR A 62 -9.32 2.92 0.00
N SER A 63 -9.81 2.56 -1.18
CA SER A 63 -9.45 1.32 -1.86
C SER A 63 -8.84 1.58 -3.22
N LEU A 64 -7.67 0.98 -3.46
CA LEU A 64 -7.00 1.00 -4.76
C LEU A 64 -7.39 -0.24 -5.55
N GLY A 65 -7.60 -0.10 -6.86
CA GLY A 65 -8.02 -1.18 -7.73
C GLY A 65 -7.33 -1.18 -9.09
N TYR A 66 -6.92 -2.37 -9.54
CA TYR A 66 -6.35 -2.58 -10.87
C TYR A 66 -6.58 -4.02 -11.33
N ASN A 67 -7.01 -4.21 -12.59
CA ASN A 67 -7.28 -5.52 -13.20
C ASN A 67 -8.08 -6.48 -12.30
N GLY A 68 -9.19 -5.99 -11.73
CA GLY A 68 -10.07 -6.77 -10.85
C GLY A 68 -9.52 -7.04 -9.44
N THR A 69 -8.25 -6.70 -9.16
CA THR A 69 -7.65 -6.80 -7.83
C THR A 69 -7.89 -5.52 -7.05
N ARG A 70 -8.16 -5.65 -5.74
CA ARG A 70 -8.36 -4.51 -4.83
C ARG A 70 -7.49 -4.61 -3.58
N ILE A 71 -7.05 -3.46 -3.10
CA ILE A 71 -6.38 -3.29 -1.80
C ILE A 71 -7.18 -2.24 -1.04
N LYS A 72 -7.75 -2.65 0.10
CA LYS A 72 -8.64 -1.81 0.91
C LYS A 72 -7.87 -1.21 2.09
N THR A 73 -8.35 -0.06 2.58
CA THR A 73 -7.87 0.57 3.83
C THR A 73 -6.40 0.98 3.73
N VAL A 74 -6.03 1.65 2.64
CA VAL A 74 -4.64 2.11 2.41
C VAL A 74 -4.34 3.44 3.10
N GLU A 75 -5.35 4.17 3.56
CA GLU A 75 -5.25 5.55 4.04
C GLU A 75 -4.33 5.72 5.24
N HIS A 76 -4.39 4.84 6.25
CA HIS A 76 -3.58 5.01 7.46
C HIS A 76 -2.08 4.75 7.20
N ILE A 77 -1.76 3.76 6.36
CA ILE A 77 -0.35 3.50 6.03
C ILE A 77 0.21 4.59 5.11
N LEU A 78 -0.60 5.12 4.19
CA LEU A 78 -0.20 6.27 3.36
C LEU A 78 0.00 7.53 4.20
N ALA A 79 -0.86 7.78 5.19
CA ALA A 79 -0.70 8.88 6.14
C ALA A 79 0.60 8.76 6.95
N ALA A 80 0.91 7.57 7.46
CA ALA A 80 2.14 7.30 8.20
C ALA A 80 3.41 7.48 7.36
N VAL A 81 3.36 7.16 6.06
CA VAL A 81 4.48 7.38 5.13
C VAL A 81 4.62 8.86 4.74
N SER A 82 3.52 9.62 4.74
CA SER A 82 3.52 11.03 4.37
C SER A 82 3.97 11.98 5.48
N GLY A 83 3.81 11.58 6.76
CA GLY A 83 4.24 12.35 7.93
C GLY A 83 5.76 12.44 8.05
#